data_AF-A0A1A6C8R4-F1
#
_entry.id   AF-A0A1A6C8R4-F1
#
_cell.length_a   1.000
_cell.length_b   1.000
_cell.length_c   1.000
_cell.angle_alpha   90.00
_cell.angle_beta   90.00
_cell.angle_gamma   90.00
#
_symmetry.space_group_name_H-M   'P 1'
#
loop_
_entity.id
_entity.type
_entity.pdbx_description
1 polymer ?
#
loop_
_entity_poly.entity_id
_entity_poly.type
_entity_poly.pdbx_seq_one_letter_code
_entity_poly.pdbx_strand_id
1 'polypeptide(L)'
;MAEDGVDVLQERMHFLREAEGITEDEDDEIDERMTILSGRGYDLRLMQMENGNAVLGMWYDDLLEIAKDQRLVILDPLRFLHDADENNNGAMTRFMRIVQQIARLTGATFILLHHTRKGGAGDGEDWAAASGAGAITTAARWQASLRPMNATEAANQGVPDEMRPGWVRLAVDKINYGQQPQPTWLQRTEGGILMHGDTPSHLSEIDRIAMRYERASNGGATVDDLY
;
A
#
# COMPACT_ATOMS: atom_id res chain seq x y z
N MET A 1 -1.20 5.20 18.64
CA MET A 1 -1.15 5.95 17.36
C MET A 1 -0.60 4.98 16.34
N ALA A 2 -1.25 4.84 15.18
CA ALA A 2 -0.84 3.89 14.13
C ALA A 2 0.16 4.49 13.12
N GLU A 3 0.72 5.64 13.46
CA GLU A 3 1.72 6.34 12.66
C GLU A 3 3.10 6.05 13.21
N ASP A 4 4.02 5.73 12.30
CA ASP A 4 5.37 5.31 12.63
C ASP A 4 6.19 6.48 13.19
N GLY A 5 6.99 6.19 14.22
CA GLY A 5 7.99 7.13 14.71
C GLY A 5 9.14 7.27 13.73
N VAL A 6 9.96 8.31 13.92
CA VAL A 6 11.14 8.58 13.08
C VAL A 6 12.12 7.39 13.10
N ASP A 7 12.24 6.73 14.24
CA ASP A 7 13.05 5.52 14.42
C ASP A 7 12.60 4.37 13.52
N VAL A 8 11.30 4.09 13.49
CA VAL A 8 10.71 3.04 12.64
C VAL A 8 10.82 3.41 11.15
N LEU A 9 10.68 4.70 10.81
CA LEU A 9 10.86 5.16 9.43
C LEU A 9 12.30 4.98 8.95
N GLN A 10 13.29 5.30 9.79
CA GLN A 10 14.71 5.10 9.47
C GLN A 10 15.02 3.62 9.24
N GLU A 11 14.52 2.73 10.09
CA GLU A 11 14.70 1.29 9.93
C GLU A 11 14.09 0.77 8.61
N ARG A 12 12.87 1.22 8.26
CA ARG A 12 12.23 0.84 7.00
C ARG A 12 12.95 1.37 5.78
N MET A 13 13.46 2.60 5.84
CA MET A 13 14.26 3.18 4.75
C MET A 13 15.55 2.40 4.55
N HIS A 14 16.21 1.98 5.64
CA HIS A 14 17.40 1.14 5.56
C HIS A 14 17.13 -0.16 4.79
N PHE A 15 16.11 -0.93 5.18
CA PHE A 15 15.76 -2.17 4.49
C PHE A 15 15.31 -1.95 3.03
N LEU A 16 14.62 -0.85 2.75
CA LEU A 16 14.18 -0.53 1.38
C LEU A 16 15.37 -0.21 0.47
N ARG A 17 16.33 0.59 0.96
CA ARG A 17 17.56 0.94 0.24
C ARG A 17 18.40 -0.32 -0.03
N GLU A 18 18.54 -1.18 0.98
CA GLU A 18 19.27 -2.45 0.85
C GLU A 18 18.61 -3.38 -0.18
N ALA A 19 17.27 -3.54 -0.11
CA ALA A 19 16.54 -4.43 -1.01
C ALA A 19 16.56 -3.98 -2.49
N GLU A 20 16.54 -2.66 -2.72
CA GLU A 20 16.62 -2.08 -4.07
C GLU A 20 18.07 -1.91 -4.58
N GLY A 21 19.07 -2.19 -3.73
CA GLY A 21 20.48 -2.06 -4.08
C GLY A 21 20.93 -0.61 -4.32
N ILE A 22 20.34 0.33 -3.60
CA ILE A 22 20.63 1.76 -3.70
C ILE A 22 22.08 2.04 -3.31
N THR A 23 22.81 2.71 -4.20
CA THR A 23 24.19 3.15 -3.98
C THR A 23 24.25 4.41 -3.11
N GLU A 24 25.43 4.75 -2.55
CA GLU A 24 25.60 5.98 -1.78
C GLU A 24 25.26 7.25 -2.59
N ASP A 25 25.66 7.30 -3.86
CA ASP A 25 25.35 8.44 -4.75
C ASP A 25 23.83 8.57 -5.02
N GLU A 26 23.13 7.45 -5.18
CA GLU A 26 21.66 7.45 -5.33
C GLU A 26 20.94 7.81 -4.03
N ASP A 27 21.56 7.49 -2.89
CA ASP A 27 21.00 7.79 -1.57
C ASP A 27 20.91 9.29 -1.33
N ASP A 28 21.98 10.03 -1.63
CA ASP A 28 22.01 11.49 -1.56
C ASP A 28 20.98 12.11 -2.51
N GLU A 29 20.85 11.60 -3.73
CA GLU A 29 19.83 12.07 -4.68
C GLU A 29 18.38 11.82 -4.20
N ILE A 30 18.15 10.70 -3.52
CA ILE A 30 16.86 10.38 -2.92
C ILE A 30 16.58 11.35 -1.77
N ASP A 31 17.53 11.58 -0.87
CA ASP A 31 17.35 12.47 0.28
C ASP A 31 17.10 13.92 -0.14
N GLU A 32 17.67 14.37 -1.26
CA GLU A 32 17.39 15.70 -1.83
C GLU A 32 15.98 15.83 -2.44
N ARG A 33 15.38 14.73 -2.91
CA ARG A 33 14.13 14.75 -3.70
C ARG A 33 12.94 14.10 -3.01
N MET A 34 13.16 13.34 -1.95
CA MET A 34 12.13 12.63 -1.19
C MET A 34 12.05 13.20 0.21
N THR A 35 10.91 13.79 0.53
CA THR A 35 10.62 14.25 1.90
C THR A 35 9.68 13.27 2.59
N ILE A 36 10.11 12.73 3.72
CA ILE A 36 9.29 11.89 4.59
C ILE A 36 9.00 12.66 5.87
N LEU A 37 7.71 12.82 6.18
CA LEU A 37 7.26 13.50 7.39
C LEU A 37 6.47 12.52 8.25
N SER A 38 6.87 12.39 9.51
CA SER A 38 6.03 11.76 10.53
C SER A 38 5.11 12.83 11.12
N GLY A 39 3.81 12.68 10.89
CA GLY A 39 2.75 13.47 11.52
C GLY A 39 2.41 13.04 12.94
N ARG A 40 3.19 12.12 13.55
CA ARG A 40 2.89 11.57 14.86
C ARG A 40 2.89 12.69 15.90
N GLY A 41 1.72 12.93 16.51
CA GLY A 41 1.54 13.98 17.51
C GLY A 41 1.12 15.34 16.95
N TYR A 42 0.94 15.45 15.62
CA TYR A 42 0.43 16.63 14.95
C TYR A 42 -1.03 16.41 14.50
N ASP A 43 -1.74 17.51 14.32
CA ASP A 43 -3.09 17.50 13.74
C ASP A 43 -2.99 17.72 12.23
N LEU A 44 -3.05 16.62 11.48
CA LEU A 44 -2.93 16.60 10.02
C LEU A 44 -4.27 16.75 9.30
N ARG A 45 -5.33 17.20 9.99
CA ARG A 45 -6.65 17.32 9.37
C ARG A 45 -6.64 18.39 8.28
N LEU A 46 -7.06 17.99 7.07
CA LEU A 46 -7.36 18.86 5.93
C LEU A 46 -8.82 19.32 5.95
N MET A 47 -9.70 18.56 6.60
CA MET A 47 -11.11 18.86 6.74
C MET A 47 -11.58 18.53 8.16
N GLN A 48 -12.34 19.43 8.77
CA GLN A 48 -13.01 19.18 10.04
C GLN A 48 -14.50 19.52 9.98
N MET A 49 -15.29 18.85 10.81
CA MET A 49 -16.73 19.06 10.90
C MET A 49 -17.04 20.01 12.07
N GLU A 50 -17.57 21.19 11.75
CA GLU A 50 -18.01 22.19 12.73
C GLU A 50 -19.50 22.47 12.57
N ASN A 51 -20.28 22.26 13.64
CA ASN A 51 -21.74 22.47 13.63
C ASN A 51 -22.46 21.79 12.44
N GLY A 52 -21.99 20.61 12.03
CA GLY A 52 -22.52 19.85 10.89
C GLY A 52 -22.01 20.29 9.51
N ASN A 53 -21.17 21.32 9.43
CA ASN A 53 -20.56 21.81 8.19
C ASN A 53 -19.11 21.37 8.06
N ALA A 54 -18.66 21.09 6.84
CA ALA A 54 -17.24 20.85 6.59
C ALA A 54 -16.51 22.18 6.43
N VAL A 55 -15.44 22.37 7.21
CA VAL A 55 -14.52 23.50 7.10
C VAL A 55 -13.11 22.98 6.86
N LEU A 56 -12.20 23.86 6.40
CA LEU A 56 -10.80 23.50 6.21
C LEU A 56 -10.15 23.23 7.57
N GLY A 57 -9.38 22.15 7.65
CA GLY A 57 -8.56 21.86 8.82
C GLY A 57 -7.26 22.65 8.80
N MET A 58 -6.57 22.68 9.94
CA MET A 58 -5.39 23.53 10.13
C MET A 58 -4.22 23.20 9.21
N TRP A 59 -4.11 21.96 8.74
CA TRP A 59 -2.99 21.51 7.92
C TRP A 59 -3.18 21.79 6.42
N TYR A 60 -4.30 22.41 6.03
CA TYR A 60 -4.60 22.69 4.62
C TYR A 60 -3.53 23.56 3.94
N ASP A 61 -3.20 24.70 4.55
CA ASP A 61 -2.25 25.66 3.96
C ASP A 61 -0.82 25.10 3.95
N ASP A 62 -0.43 24.41 5.03
CA ASP A 62 0.88 23.76 5.13
C ASP A 62 1.06 22.66 4.08
N LEU A 63 0.06 21.77 3.91
CA LEU A 63 0.11 20.74 2.87
C LEU A 63 0.12 21.36 1.47
N LEU A 64 -0.65 22.44 1.25
CA LEU A 64 -0.65 23.15 -0.01
C LEU A 64 0.75 23.68 -0.35
N GLU A 65 1.47 24.24 0.62
CA GLU A 65 2.83 24.74 0.42
C GLU A 65 3.82 23.60 0.17
N ILE A 66 3.79 22.57 1.01
CA ILE A 66 4.65 21.38 0.86
C ILE A 66 4.48 20.75 -0.53
N ALA A 67 3.26 20.72 -1.06
CA ALA A 67 2.96 20.04 -2.32
C ALA A 67 3.33 20.83 -3.59
N LYS A 68 3.65 22.14 -3.52
CA LYS A 68 3.88 22.99 -4.72
C LYS A 68 4.99 22.49 -5.65
N ASP A 69 6.07 21.97 -5.09
CA ASP A 69 7.23 21.51 -5.84
C ASP A 69 7.31 19.98 -5.92
N GLN A 70 6.22 19.29 -5.54
CA GLN A 70 6.17 17.83 -5.48
C GLN A 70 5.46 17.27 -6.69
N ARG A 71 6.08 16.28 -7.35
CA ARG A 71 5.40 15.51 -8.41
C ARG A 71 4.35 14.56 -7.83
N LEU A 72 4.62 14.00 -6.65
CA LEU A 72 3.83 12.98 -5.98
C LEU A 72 3.78 13.26 -4.48
N VAL A 73 2.58 13.19 -3.91
CA VAL A 73 2.33 13.28 -2.47
C VAL A 73 1.57 12.03 -2.05
N ILE A 74 2.12 11.30 -1.09
CA ILE A 74 1.50 10.11 -0.50
C ILE A 74 1.07 10.47 0.92
N LEU A 75 -0.21 10.28 1.23
CA LEU A 75 -0.76 10.54 2.57
C LEU A 75 -1.23 9.23 3.19
N ASP A 76 -0.63 8.87 4.33
CA ASP A 76 -0.88 7.60 5.02
C ASP A 76 -1.16 7.78 6.52
N PRO A 77 -2.33 7.36 7.03
CA PRO A 77 -3.56 7.02 6.33
C PRO A 77 -4.51 8.21 6.15
N LEU A 78 -5.43 8.07 5.20
CA LEU A 78 -6.55 8.99 4.96
C LEU A 78 -7.33 9.34 6.24
N ARG A 79 -7.45 8.39 7.17
CA ARG A 79 -8.22 8.53 8.40
C ARG A 79 -7.79 9.70 9.28
N PHE A 80 -6.53 10.11 9.24
CA PHE A 80 -6.01 11.24 10.03
C PHE A 80 -6.21 12.60 9.36
N LEU A 81 -6.64 12.62 8.10
CA LEU A 81 -6.82 13.84 7.32
C LEU A 81 -8.20 14.49 7.51
N HIS A 82 -9.12 13.83 8.23
CA HIS A 82 -10.43 14.38 8.54
C HIS A 82 -11.08 13.75 9.79
N ASP A 83 -12.07 14.43 10.37
CA ASP A 83 -12.88 13.90 11.48
C ASP A 83 -14.31 13.46 11.08
N ALA A 84 -14.67 13.60 9.81
CA ALA A 84 -15.96 13.15 9.29
C ALA A 84 -16.16 11.62 9.36
N ASP A 85 -17.43 11.19 9.39
CA ASP A 85 -17.83 9.79 9.21
C ASP A 85 -17.58 9.35 7.75
N GLU A 86 -16.74 8.33 7.55
CA GLU A 86 -16.39 7.78 6.24
C GLU A 86 -17.59 7.15 5.51
N ASN A 87 -18.65 6.77 6.24
CA ASN A 87 -19.89 6.26 5.63
C ASN A 87 -20.78 7.39 5.10
N ASN A 88 -20.49 8.65 5.45
CA ASN A 88 -21.21 9.80 4.93
C ASN A 88 -20.61 10.23 3.58
N ASN A 89 -21.22 9.73 2.50
CA ASN A 89 -20.81 10.06 1.12
C ASN A 89 -20.74 11.57 0.85
N GLY A 90 -21.62 12.38 1.45
CA GLY A 90 -21.59 13.83 1.29
C GLY A 90 -20.36 14.48 1.92
N ALA A 91 -20.00 14.07 3.14
CA ALA A 91 -18.78 14.55 3.80
C ALA A 91 -17.53 14.08 3.06
N MET A 92 -17.50 12.81 2.63
CA MET A 92 -16.35 12.27 1.90
C MET A 92 -16.18 12.86 0.50
N THR A 93 -17.28 13.20 -0.17
CA THR A 93 -17.21 13.96 -1.41
C THR A 93 -16.56 15.33 -1.19
N ARG A 94 -16.88 16.02 -0.08
CA ARG A 94 -16.26 17.31 0.25
C ARG A 94 -14.76 17.18 0.56
N PHE A 95 -14.39 16.20 1.36
CA PHE A 95 -12.97 15.88 1.62
C PHE A 95 -12.20 15.61 0.32
N MET A 96 -12.71 14.73 -0.54
CA MET A 96 -12.06 14.42 -1.81
C MET A 96 -11.95 15.64 -2.73
N ARG A 97 -12.87 16.60 -2.64
CA ARG A 97 -12.79 17.87 -3.38
C ARG A 97 -11.69 18.79 -2.84
N ILE A 98 -11.45 18.80 -1.53
CA ILE A 98 -10.34 19.55 -0.92
C ILE A 98 -9.00 19.00 -1.44
N VAL A 99 -8.81 17.67 -1.43
CA VAL A 99 -7.59 17.04 -1.97
C VAL A 99 -7.42 17.34 -3.47
N GLN A 100 -8.49 17.22 -4.27
CA GLN A 100 -8.45 17.55 -5.70
C GLN A 100 -8.13 19.03 -5.96
N GLN A 101 -8.56 19.93 -5.08
CA GLN A 101 -8.23 21.34 -5.19
C GLN A 101 -6.73 21.56 -4.97
N ILE A 102 -6.13 20.94 -3.96
CA ILE A 102 -4.68 21.02 -3.72
C ILE A 102 -3.92 20.45 -4.92
N ALA A 103 -4.30 19.26 -5.39
CA ALA A 103 -3.71 18.63 -6.58
C ALA A 103 -3.77 19.54 -7.82
N ARG A 104 -4.91 20.24 -8.02
CA ARG A 104 -5.06 21.19 -9.14
C ARG A 104 -4.19 22.44 -8.98
N LEU A 105 -4.06 22.96 -7.77
CA LEU A 105 -3.29 24.18 -7.51
C LEU A 105 -1.78 23.95 -7.59
N THR A 106 -1.33 22.75 -7.22
CA THR A 106 0.10 22.38 -7.16
C THR A 106 0.57 21.63 -8.40
N GLY A 107 -0.34 20.96 -9.10
CA GLY A 107 0.02 20.02 -10.17
C GLY A 107 0.51 18.66 -9.66
N ALA A 108 0.58 18.46 -8.34
CA ALA A 108 1.01 17.21 -7.73
C ALA A 108 -0.02 16.09 -7.88
N THR A 109 0.45 14.86 -8.03
CA THR A 109 -0.39 13.66 -7.91
C THR A 109 -0.54 13.28 -6.44
N PHE A 110 -1.77 12.96 -6.01
CA PHE A 110 -2.03 12.51 -4.63
C PHE A 110 -2.42 11.04 -4.59
N ILE A 111 -1.74 10.27 -3.75
CA ILE A 111 -2.11 8.90 -3.37
C ILE A 111 -2.52 8.91 -1.90
N LEU A 112 -3.72 8.41 -1.61
CA LEU A 112 -4.26 8.33 -0.25
C LEU A 112 -4.31 6.86 0.16
N LEU A 113 -3.69 6.51 1.27
CA LEU A 113 -3.76 5.16 1.82
C LEU A 113 -5.01 5.03 2.68
N HIS A 114 -5.90 4.13 2.30
CA HIS A 114 -7.18 3.94 2.98
C HIS A 114 -7.27 2.53 3.57
N HIS A 115 -7.37 2.45 4.89
CA HIS A 115 -7.62 1.17 5.56
C HIS A 115 -9.08 0.76 5.38
N THR A 116 -9.30 -0.27 4.58
CA THR A 116 -10.61 -0.91 4.46
C THR A 116 -10.84 -1.83 5.66
N ARG A 117 -12.06 -1.84 6.23
CA ARG A 117 -12.40 -2.76 7.32
C ARG A 117 -12.27 -4.21 6.85
N LYS A 118 -11.83 -5.10 7.75
CA LYS A 118 -11.63 -6.55 7.57
C LYS A 118 -12.93 -7.35 7.29
N GLY A 119 -14.03 -6.70 6.94
CA GLY A 119 -15.37 -7.28 6.83
C GLY A 119 -15.78 -7.54 5.38
N GLY A 120 -15.14 -8.52 4.75
CA GLY A 120 -15.46 -8.97 3.40
C GLY A 120 -14.60 -10.14 2.94
N ALA A 121 -14.01 -10.89 3.88
CA ALA A 121 -13.20 -12.07 3.59
C ALA A 121 -14.09 -13.25 3.16
N GLY A 122 -14.88 -13.06 2.11
CA GLY A 122 -15.29 -14.10 1.20
C GLY A 122 -14.23 -14.25 0.11
N ASP A 123 -14.11 -15.45 -0.46
CA ASP A 123 -13.14 -15.78 -1.49
C ASP A 123 -13.27 -14.84 -2.70
N GLY A 124 -12.24 -14.03 -2.94
CA GLY A 124 -11.93 -13.40 -4.24
C GLY A 124 -12.80 -12.22 -4.69
N GLU A 125 -14.12 -12.36 -4.70
CA GLU A 125 -15.05 -11.43 -5.37
C GLU A 125 -15.60 -10.31 -4.45
N ASP A 126 -15.76 -10.60 -3.15
CA ASP A 126 -16.36 -9.64 -2.20
C ASP A 126 -15.48 -8.40 -1.95
N TRP A 127 -14.17 -8.49 -2.18
CA TRP A 127 -13.25 -7.36 -2.02
C TRP A 127 -13.44 -6.27 -3.09
N ALA A 128 -13.74 -6.67 -4.34
CA ALA A 128 -14.05 -5.72 -5.41
C ALA A 128 -15.39 -4.99 -5.12
N ALA A 129 -16.37 -5.72 -4.57
CA ALA A 129 -17.65 -5.15 -4.14
C ALA A 129 -17.50 -4.22 -2.92
N ALA A 130 -16.71 -4.61 -1.91
CA ALA A 130 -16.43 -3.80 -0.72
C ALA A 130 -15.69 -2.48 -1.05
N SER A 131 -14.91 -2.46 -2.13
CA SER A 131 -14.13 -1.31 -2.57
C SER A 131 -14.86 -0.40 -3.57
N GLY A 132 -16.07 -0.76 -4.01
CA GLY A 132 -16.64 -0.28 -5.27
C GLY A 132 -17.62 0.90 -5.22
N ALA A 133 -18.18 1.27 -4.05
CA ALA A 133 -19.35 2.17 -4.00
C ALA A 133 -19.22 3.37 -3.04
N GLY A 134 -18.01 3.76 -2.66
CA GLY A 134 -17.77 4.92 -1.79
C GLY A 134 -17.55 6.23 -2.56
N ALA A 135 -17.80 7.36 -1.90
CA ALA A 135 -17.43 8.68 -2.44
C ALA A 135 -15.92 8.79 -2.76
N ILE A 136 -15.07 8.09 -2.00
CA ILE A 136 -13.62 8.02 -2.21
C ILE A 136 -13.30 7.32 -3.54
N THR A 137 -13.80 6.08 -3.71
CA THR A 137 -13.68 5.30 -4.96
C THR A 137 -14.22 6.08 -6.16
N THR A 138 -15.37 6.74 -6.01
CA THR A 138 -16.00 7.50 -7.10
C THR A 138 -15.13 8.69 -7.53
N ALA A 139 -14.57 9.42 -6.57
CA ALA A 139 -13.72 10.57 -6.83
C ALA A 139 -12.33 10.19 -7.38
N ALA A 140 -11.78 9.05 -6.97
CA ALA A 140 -10.49 8.57 -7.44
C ALA A 140 -10.53 8.19 -8.94
N ARG A 141 -9.44 8.45 -9.66
CA ARG A 141 -9.27 8.05 -11.08
C ARG A 141 -8.46 6.77 -11.26
N TRP A 142 -7.74 6.42 -10.20
CA TRP A 142 -6.95 5.21 -10.09
C TRP A 142 -7.09 4.68 -8.66
N GLN A 143 -7.20 3.37 -8.51
CA GLN A 143 -7.24 2.69 -7.22
C GLN A 143 -6.54 1.35 -7.35
N ALA A 144 -5.72 1.01 -6.36
CA ALA A 144 -5.17 -0.31 -6.18
C ALA A 144 -5.40 -0.83 -4.77
N SER A 145 -5.50 -2.15 -4.64
CA SER A 145 -5.62 -2.86 -3.39
C SER A 145 -4.41 -3.76 -3.15
N LEU A 146 -4.05 -3.87 -1.88
CA LEU A 146 -3.14 -4.86 -1.35
C LEU A 146 -3.93 -5.81 -0.45
N ARG A 147 -3.86 -7.11 -0.71
CA ARG A 147 -4.45 -8.11 0.18
C ARG A 147 -3.58 -9.35 0.33
N PRO A 148 -3.63 -10.05 1.48
CA PRO A 148 -2.97 -11.34 1.62
C PRO A 148 -3.48 -12.34 0.58
N MET A 149 -2.63 -13.30 0.22
CA MET A 149 -3.03 -14.47 -0.55
C MET A 149 -4.09 -15.27 0.23
N ASN A 150 -5.13 -15.77 -0.46
CA ASN A 150 -6.13 -16.67 0.13
C ASN A 150 -5.80 -18.15 -0.15
N ALA A 151 -6.52 -19.08 0.50
CA ALA A 151 -6.21 -20.51 0.40
C ALA A 151 -6.39 -21.06 -1.03
N THR A 152 -7.44 -20.62 -1.72
CA THR A 152 -7.73 -20.99 -3.11
C THR A 152 -6.62 -20.52 -4.07
N GLU A 153 -6.14 -19.29 -3.89
CA GLU A 153 -5.01 -18.74 -4.66
C GLU A 153 -3.71 -19.46 -4.36
N ALA A 154 -3.43 -19.77 -3.09
CA ALA A 154 -2.25 -20.52 -2.71
C ALA A 154 -2.21 -21.89 -3.40
N ALA A 155 -3.34 -22.62 -3.38
CA ALA A 155 -3.48 -23.89 -4.08
C ALA A 155 -3.24 -23.73 -5.61
N ASN A 156 -3.85 -22.72 -6.23
CA ASN A 156 -3.69 -22.45 -7.66
C ASN A 156 -2.25 -22.06 -8.05
N GLN A 157 -1.53 -21.40 -7.15
CA GLN A 157 -0.15 -20.95 -7.36
C GLN A 157 0.90 -21.96 -6.90
N GLY A 158 0.50 -23.10 -6.33
CA GLY A 158 1.40 -24.11 -5.78
C GLY A 158 2.14 -23.64 -4.52
N VAL A 159 1.59 -22.67 -3.80
CA VAL A 159 2.14 -22.13 -2.55
C VAL A 159 1.57 -22.93 -1.36
N PRO A 160 2.42 -23.51 -0.48
CA PRO A 160 1.95 -24.13 0.76
C PRO A 160 1.19 -23.12 1.63
N ASP A 161 0.11 -23.54 2.30
CA ASP A 161 -0.73 -22.62 3.10
C ASP A 161 0.07 -21.93 4.23
N GLU A 162 1.08 -22.61 4.77
CA GLU A 162 2.02 -22.07 5.77
C GLU A 162 2.79 -20.83 5.26
N MET A 163 3.07 -20.76 3.96
CA MET A 163 3.80 -19.67 3.32
C MET A 163 2.90 -18.53 2.86
N ARG A 164 1.57 -18.74 2.86
CA ARG A 164 0.57 -17.78 2.39
C ARG A 164 0.68 -16.38 3.04
N PRO A 165 0.97 -16.23 4.34
CA PRO A 165 1.12 -14.90 4.96
C PRO A 165 2.27 -14.06 4.38
N GLY A 166 3.26 -14.70 3.76
CA GLY A 166 4.38 -14.05 3.08
C GLY A 166 4.00 -13.46 1.71
N TRP A 167 2.80 -13.70 1.21
CA TRP A 167 2.39 -13.24 -0.13
C TRP A 167 1.27 -12.21 -0.06
N VAL A 168 1.43 -11.15 -0.85
CA VAL A 168 0.49 -10.04 -0.99
C VAL A 168 0.13 -9.88 -2.45
N ARG A 169 -1.17 -9.86 -2.75
CA ARG A 169 -1.68 -9.51 -4.07
C ARG A 169 -1.75 -8.01 -4.20
N LEU A 170 -1.11 -7.47 -5.23
CA LEU A 170 -1.34 -6.11 -5.72
C LEU A 170 -2.28 -6.18 -6.93
N ALA A 171 -3.38 -5.45 -6.89
CA ALA A 171 -4.24 -5.28 -8.05
C ALA A 171 -4.66 -3.84 -8.21
N VAL A 172 -4.67 -3.36 -9.45
CA VAL A 172 -5.45 -2.17 -9.80
C VAL A 172 -6.91 -2.61 -9.81
N ASP A 173 -7.77 -1.91 -9.08
CA ASP A 173 -9.22 -2.18 -9.01
C ASP A 173 -10.01 -1.19 -9.86
N LYS A 174 -9.44 0.00 -10.08
CA LYS A 174 -10.03 1.04 -10.91
C LYS A 174 -8.95 1.78 -11.69
N ILE A 175 -9.18 1.95 -12.99
CA ILE A 175 -8.43 2.87 -13.83
C ILE A 175 -9.36 3.47 -14.88
N ASN A 176 -9.34 4.79 -15.04
CA ASN A 176 -10.19 5.45 -16.03
C ASN A 176 -9.56 5.50 -17.43
N TYR A 177 -8.24 5.38 -17.54
CA TYR A 177 -7.50 5.54 -18.79
C TYR A 177 -6.42 4.45 -18.91
N GLY A 178 -6.35 3.79 -20.06
CA GLY A 178 -5.38 2.73 -20.32
C GLY A 178 -5.94 1.33 -20.09
N GLN A 179 -5.07 0.34 -20.26
CA GLN A 179 -5.43 -1.07 -20.08
C GLN A 179 -5.36 -1.44 -18.60
N GLN A 180 -6.34 -2.22 -18.14
CA GLN A 180 -6.32 -2.83 -16.82
C GLN A 180 -5.12 -3.78 -16.71
N PRO A 181 -4.13 -3.52 -15.84
CA PRO A 181 -3.01 -4.44 -15.67
C PRO A 181 -3.47 -5.71 -14.96
N GLN A 182 -2.76 -6.81 -15.21
CA GLN A 182 -3.00 -8.05 -14.47
C GLN A 182 -2.54 -7.88 -13.00
N PRO A 183 -3.26 -8.49 -12.05
CA PRO A 183 -2.80 -8.55 -10.67
C PRO A 183 -1.43 -9.21 -10.57
N THR A 184 -0.61 -8.71 -9.64
CA THR A 184 0.74 -9.19 -9.42
C THR A 184 0.89 -9.69 -7.98
N TRP A 185 1.76 -10.67 -7.78
CA TRP A 185 2.11 -11.19 -6.47
C TRP A 185 3.40 -10.55 -5.98
N LEU A 186 3.36 -10.06 -4.74
CA LEU A 186 4.50 -9.52 -4.02
C LEU A 186 4.84 -10.45 -2.87
N GLN A 187 6.12 -10.74 -2.67
CA GLN A 187 6.62 -11.51 -1.55
C GLN A 187 7.16 -10.56 -0.47
N ARG A 188 6.76 -10.80 0.78
CA ARG A 188 7.33 -10.15 1.95
C ARG A 188 8.71 -10.75 2.24
N THR A 189 9.73 -9.91 2.20
CA THR A 189 11.12 -10.25 2.52
C THR A 189 11.49 -9.69 3.89
N GLU A 190 12.79 -9.72 4.21
CA GLU A 190 13.35 -9.09 5.40
C GLU A 190 12.96 -7.61 5.52
N GLY A 191 12.81 -7.10 6.75
CA GLY A 191 12.30 -5.76 7.00
C GLY A 191 10.83 -5.54 6.63
N GLY A 192 10.14 -6.55 6.10
CA GLY A 192 8.76 -6.45 5.60
C GLY A 192 8.64 -5.83 4.22
N ILE A 193 9.76 -5.68 3.49
CA ILE A 193 9.80 -5.16 2.12
C ILE A 193 9.00 -6.07 1.19
N LEU A 194 8.33 -5.47 0.20
CA LEU A 194 7.52 -6.18 -0.78
C LEU A 194 8.24 -6.19 -2.12
N MET A 195 8.79 -7.34 -2.49
CA MET A 195 9.45 -7.54 -3.77
C MET A 195 8.51 -8.23 -4.75
N HIS A 196 8.68 -7.98 -6.06
CA HIS A 196 7.98 -8.77 -7.07
C HIS A 196 8.35 -10.25 -6.90
N GLY A 197 7.36 -11.09 -6.64
CA GLY A 197 7.56 -12.52 -6.43
C GLY A 197 7.04 -13.31 -7.61
N ASP A 198 7.90 -14.12 -8.22
CA ASP A 198 7.44 -15.18 -9.12
C ASP A 198 6.83 -16.29 -8.28
N THR A 199 5.51 -16.46 -8.36
CA THR A 199 4.85 -17.57 -7.68
C THR A 199 5.39 -18.90 -8.22
N PRO A 200 5.38 -20.00 -7.44
CA PRO A 200 5.94 -21.29 -7.86
C PRO A 200 5.38 -21.84 -9.18
N SER A 201 4.15 -21.46 -9.56
CA SER A 201 3.56 -21.73 -10.87
C SER A 201 4.37 -21.14 -12.05
N HIS A 202 5.07 -20.03 -11.84
CA HIS A 202 5.92 -19.32 -12.80
C HIS A 202 7.40 -19.71 -12.70
N LEU A 203 7.81 -20.38 -11.61
CA LEU A 203 9.15 -20.92 -11.47
C LEU A 203 9.37 -22.12 -12.41
N SER A 204 10.60 -22.24 -12.92
CA SER A 204 11.01 -23.44 -13.66
C SER A 204 10.90 -24.67 -12.76
N GLU A 205 10.80 -25.86 -13.36
CA GLU A 205 10.76 -27.12 -12.60
C GLU A 205 12.01 -27.29 -11.71
N ILE A 206 13.16 -26.77 -12.17
CA ILE A 206 14.44 -26.78 -11.43
C ILE A 206 14.35 -25.88 -10.19
N ASP A 207 13.78 -24.69 -10.30
CA ASP A 207 13.68 -23.74 -9.18
C ASP A 207 12.68 -24.22 -8.12
N ARG A 208 11.60 -24.91 -8.55
CA ARG A 208 10.66 -25.58 -7.63
C ARG A 208 11.35 -26.71 -6.85
N ILE A 209 12.24 -27.45 -7.50
CA ILE A 209 13.03 -28.50 -6.87
C ILE A 209 14.03 -27.88 -5.88
N ALA A 210 14.76 -26.83 -6.27
CA ALA A 210 15.70 -26.12 -5.41
C ALA A 210 15.03 -25.57 -4.14
N MET A 211 13.86 -24.92 -4.26
CA MET A 211 13.07 -24.47 -3.10
C MET A 211 12.65 -25.61 -2.16
N ARG A 212 12.34 -26.80 -2.70
CA ARG A 212 12.04 -27.99 -1.88
C ARG A 212 13.30 -28.55 -1.20
N TYR A 213 14.46 -28.48 -1.85
CA TYR A 213 15.74 -28.93 -1.29
C TYR A 213 16.23 -28.02 -0.17
N GLU A 214 16.14 -26.69 -0.33
CA GLU A 214 16.49 -25.73 0.73
C GLU A 214 15.62 -25.92 1.99
N ARG A 215 14.37 -26.35 1.81
CA ARG A 215 13.45 -26.72 2.89
C ARG A 215 13.91 -27.99 3.64
N ALA A 216 14.40 -29.00 2.91
CA ALA A 216 14.89 -30.24 3.52
C ALA A 216 16.19 -30.01 4.32
N SER A 217 17.09 -29.16 3.79
CA SER A 217 18.34 -28.82 4.45
C SER A 217 18.16 -27.94 5.70
N ASN A 218 17.19 -27.01 5.69
CA ASN A 218 16.89 -26.17 6.86
C ASN A 218 16.00 -26.86 7.91
N GLY A 219 15.32 -27.95 7.54
CA GLY A 219 14.47 -28.76 8.43
C GLY A 219 15.14 -29.98 9.05
N GLY A 220 16.43 -30.23 8.76
CA GLY A 220 17.17 -31.38 9.29
C GLY A 220 16.75 -32.73 8.71
N ALA A 221 16.26 -32.79 7.47
CA ALA A 221 16.00 -34.06 6.79
C ALA A 221 17.31 -34.59 6.18
N THR A 222 17.69 -35.82 6.53
CA THR A 222 18.85 -36.51 5.96
C THR A 222 18.51 -37.15 4.61
N VAL A 223 19.51 -37.30 3.76
CA VAL A 223 19.46 -37.83 2.39
C VAL A 223 18.79 -39.23 2.27
N ASP A 224 18.59 -39.93 3.38
CA ASP A 224 17.96 -41.27 3.44
C ASP A 224 16.42 -41.28 3.35
N ASP A 225 15.73 -40.14 3.44
CA ASP A 225 14.26 -40.10 3.40
C ASP A 225 13.65 -40.10 1.98
N LEU A 226 14.46 -40.32 0.94
CA LEU A 226 14.03 -40.20 -0.46
C LEU A 226 14.37 -41.41 -1.36
N TYR A 227 14.47 -42.61 -0.79
CA TYR A 227 14.44 -43.87 -1.55
C TYR A 227 13.29 -44.79 -1.13
#